data_AF-A0A1G8GXM5-F1
#
_entry.id   AF-A0A1G8GXM5-F1
#
_cell.length_a   1.000
_cell.length_b   1.000
_cell.length_c   1.000
_cell.angle_alpha   90.00
_cell.angle_beta   90.00
_cell.angle_gamma   90.00
#
_symmetry.space_group_name_H-M   'P 1'
#
loop_
_entity.id
_entity.type
_entity.pdbx_description
1 polymer ?
#
loop_
_entity_poly.entity_id
_entity_poly.type
_entity_poly.pdbx_seq_one_letter_code
_entity_poly.pdbx_strand_id
1 'polypeptide(L)' 'MEAIRQIVKVKNHKISITLPDDFNADEVEVIILPKSNNVEIPQWQMDQVRERTEKYLKNPSSAQNIDDFLKDIDGEL' A
#
# COMPACT_ATOMS: atom_id res chain seq x y z
N MET A 1 -6.61 20.76 -0.38
CA MET A 1 -5.34 20.64 -1.12
C MET A 1 -5.34 19.25 -1.72
N GLU A 2 -5.36 19.14 -3.04
CA GLU A 2 -5.26 17.86 -3.73
C GLU A 2 -3.80 17.66 -4.16
N ALA A 3 -3.21 16.53 -3.78
CA ALA A 3 -1.82 16.21 -4.06
C ALA A 3 -1.74 15.06 -5.07
N ILE A 4 -0.93 15.23 -6.10
CA ILE A 4 -0.68 14.18 -7.10
C ILE A 4 0.51 13.33 -6.63
N ARG A 5 0.27 12.05 -6.34
CA ARG A 5 1.34 11.09 -6.01
C ARG A 5 1.67 10.22 -7.22
N GLN A 6 2.89 10.36 -7.74
CA GLN A 6 3.38 9.55 -8.86
C GLN A 6 4.71 8.86 -8.51
N ILE A 7 4.87 7.61 -8.94
CA ILE A 7 6.15 6.89 -8.85
C ILE A 7 6.84 6.98 -10.22
N VAL A 8 7.90 7.77 -10.31
CA VAL A 8 8.66 7.99 -11.54
C VAL A 8 10.02 7.28 -11.51
N LYS A 9 10.48 6.80 -12.67
CA LYS A 9 11.81 6.19 -12.80
C LYS A 9 12.88 7.27 -12.95
N VAL A 10 14.00 7.11 -12.26
CA VAL A 10 15.19 7.96 -12.43
C VAL A 10 16.01 7.46 -13.62
N LYS A 11 16.36 8.34 -14.56
CA LYS A 11 17.25 8.05 -15.70
C LYS A 11 18.33 9.13 -15.79
N ASN A 12 19.60 8.73 -15.78
CA ASN A 12 20.74 9.66 -15.84
C ASN A 12 20.64 10.81 -14.82
N HIS A 13 20.27 10.51 -13.57
CA HIS A 13 20.05 11.50 -12.49
C HIS A 13 18.96 12.54 -12.79
N LYS A 14 18.01 12.22 -13.67
CA LYS A 14 16.87 13.08 -14.01
C LYS A 14 15.56 12.34 -13.81
N ILE A 15 14.53 13.10 -13.48
CA ILE A 15 13.13 12.70 -13.49
C ILE A 15 12.36 13.62 -14.45
N SER A 16 11.32 13.10 -15.10
CA SER A 16 10.40 13.88 -15.93
C SER A 16 8.98 13.62 -15.44
N ILE A 17 8.26 14.70 -15.14
CA ILE A 17 6.89 14.69 -14.64
C ILE A 17 6.07 15.51 -15.64
N THR A 18 4.94 14.97 -16.08
CA THR A 18 3.95 15.69 -16.89
C THR A 18 2.73 15.88 -16.02
N LEU A 19 2.32 17.13 -15.82
CA LEU A 19 1.11 17.46 -15.06
C LEU A 19 -0.14 17.19 -15.91
N PRO A 20 -1.29 16.85 -15.28
CA PRO A 20 -2.57 16.75 -15.97
C PRO A 20 -2.96 18.05 -16.68
N ASP A 21 -3.73 17.96 -17.77
CA ASP A 21 -4.16 19.11 -18.57
C ASP A 21 -5.06 20.09 -17.78
N ASP A 22 -5.73 19.61 -16.73
CA ASP A 22 -6.60 20.38 -15.84
C ASP A 22 -5.87 20.93 -14.59
N PHE A 23 -4.57 20.70 -14.45
CA PHE A 23 -3.77 21.25 -13.36
C PHE A 23 -3.58 22.77 -13.54
N ASN A 24 -4.09 23.56 -12.59
CA ASN A 24 -4.25 25.01 -12.73
C ASN A 24 -3.52 25.87 -11.68
N ALA A 25 -2.54 25.30 -10.96
CA ALA A 25 -1.73 26.07 -10.00
C ALA A 25 -0.47 26.66 -10.66
N ASP A 26 -0.08 27.86 -10.20
CA ASP A 26 1.09 28.57 -10.71
C ASP A 26 2.43 28.00 -10.19
N GLU A 27 2.41 27.32 -9.04
CA GLU A 27 3.61 26.77 -8.38
C GLU A 27 3.35 25.36 -7.81
N VAL A 28 4.42 24.55 -7.73
CA VAL A 28 4.38 23.20 -7.16
C VAL A 28 5.53 22.97 -6.19
N GLU A 29 5.23 22.34 -5.06
CA GLU A 29 6.23 21.80 -4.14
C GLU A 29 6.51 20.33 -4.48
N VAL A 30 7.79 19.94 -4.54
CA VAL A 30 8.19 18.57 -4.92
C VAL A 30 8.96 17.91 -3.77
N ILE A 31 8.47 16.75 -3.32
CA ILE A 31 9.15 15.89 -2.33
C ILE A 31 9.72 14.66 -3.06
N ILE A 32 11.04 14.47 -2.97
CA ILE A 32 11.75 13.35 -3.61
C ILE A 32 12.15 12.33 -2.53
N LEU A 33 11.54 11.15 -2.58
CA LEU A 33 11.89 10.03 -1.72
C LEU A 33 12.47 8.89 -2.58
N PRO A 34 13.68 8.38 -2.28
CA PRO A 34 14.19 7.20 -2.97
C PRO A 34 13.25 6.03 -2.68
N LYS A 35 12.77 5.38 -3.74
CA LYS A 35 11.99 4.15 -3.58
C LYS A 35 12.95 3.02 -3.19
N SER A 36 13.02 2.70 -1.91
CA SER A 36 13.56 1.42 -1.47
C SER A 36 12.53 0.34 -1.77
N ASN A 37 12.92 -0.71 -2.51
CA ASN A 37 12.13 -1.92 -2.63
C ASN A 37 12.26 -2.81 -1.38
N ASN A 38 13.00 -2.35 -0.36
CA ASN A 38 13.04 -2.98 0.95
C ASN A 38 11.73 -2.64 1.65
N VAL A 39 10.67 -3.36 1.28
CA VAL A 39 9.52 -3.53 2.15
C VAL A 39 10.02 -4.38 3.31
N GLU A 40 10.52 -3.72 4.35
CA GLU A 40 10.78 -4.38 5.61
C GLU A 40 9.42 -4.65 6.26
N ILE A 41 8.94 -5.88 6.11
CA ILE A 41 7.73 -6.32 6.80
C ILE A 41 8.07 -6.32 8.30
N PRO A 42 7.39 -5.52 9.13
CA PRO A 42 7.64 -5.50 10.56
C PRO A 42 7.45 -6.89 11.17
N GLN A 43 8.26 -7.23 12.19
CA GLN A 43 8.22 -8.54 12.83
C GLN A 43 6.82 -8.94 13.31
N TRP A 44 6.05 -7.97 13.84
CA TRP A 44 4.68 -8.22 14.29
C TRP A 44 3.74 -8.68 13.16
N GLN A 45 3.93 -8.19 11.92
CA GLN A 45 3.12 -8.62 10.77
C GLN A 45 3.45 -10.06 10.40
N MET A 46 4.75 -10.39 10.39
CA MET A 46 5.21 -11.76 10.14
C MET A 46 4.69 -12.73 11.21
N ASP A 47 4.72 -12.32 12.48
CA ASP A 47 4.21 -13.12 13.59
C ASP A 47 2.69 -13.35 13.47
N GLN A 48 1.91 -12.33 13.12
CA GLN A 48 0.47 -12.47 12.88
C GLN A 48 0.14 -13.44 11.74
N VAL A 49 0.86 -13.36 10.62
CA VAL A 49 0.66 -14.31 9.50
C VAL A 49 1.04 -15.73 9.91
N ARG A 50 2.15 -15.89 10.65
CA ARG A 50 2.58 -17.20 11.15
C ARG A 50 1.55 -17.82 12.08
N GLU A 51 1.06 -17.08 13.06
CA GLU A 51 0.04 -17.54 14.01
C GLU A 51 -1.24 -17.99 13.29
N ARG A 52 -1.74 -17.18 12.35
CA ARG A 52 -2.93 -17.51 11.55
C ARG A 52 -2.72 -18.76 10.72
N THR A 53 -1.54 -18.91 10.14
CA THR A 53 -1.18 -20.09 9.32
C THR A 53 -1.14 -21.36 10.17
N GLU A 54 -0.49 -21.32 11.33
CA GLU A 54 -0.44 -22.46 12.25
C GLU A 54 -1.84 -22.86 12.76
N LYS A 55 -2.69 -21.87 13.07
CA LYS A 55 -4.08 -22.11 13.50
C LYS A 55 -4.89 -22.79 12.39
N TYR A 56 -4.78 -22.30 11.15
CA TYR A 56 -5.44 -22.90 10.00
C TYR A 56 -4.94 -24.32 9.73
N LEU A 57 -3.63 -24.56 9.77
CA LEU A 57 -3.06 -25.90 9.53
C LEU A 57 -3.53 -26.92 10.58
N LYS A 58 -3.74 -26.51 11.82
CA LYS A 58 -4.29 -27.38 12.89
C LYS A 58 -5.78 -27.66 12.71
N ASN A 59 -6.54 -26.72 12.16
CA ASN A 59 -7.97 -26.90 11.88
C ASN A 59 -8.40 -26.12 10.63
N PRO A 60 -8.30 -26.70 9.42
CA PRO A 60 -8.61 -25.99 8.18
C PRO A 60 -10.06 -25.50 8.10
N SER A 61 -10.98 -26.19 8.77
CA SER A 61 -12.40 -25.81 8.86
C SER A 61 -12.65 -24.54 9.68
N SER A 62 -11.62 -23.98 10.33
CA SER A 62 -11.69 -22.71 11.05
C SER A 62 -11.50 -21.48 10.16
N ALA A 63 -11.21 -21.66 8.86
CA ALA A 63 -11.18 -20.54 7.93
C ALA A 63 -12.53 -19.82 7.90
N GLN A 64 -12.49 -18.49 8.03
CA GLN A 64 -13.67 -17.66 7.88
C GLN A 64 -14.14 -17.69 6.42
N ASN A 65 -15.46 -17.64 6.25
CA ASN A 65 -16.05 -17.41 4.94
C ASN A 65 -15.69 -15.99 4.47
N ILE A 66 -15.30 -15.85 3.20
CA ILE A 66 -14.92 -14.56 2.63
C ILE A 66 -16.05 -13.54 2.65
N ASP A 67 -17.31 -13.97 2.50
CA ASP A 67 -18.48 -13.09 2.50
C ASP A 67 -18.72 -12.49 3.88
N ASP A 68 -18.44 -13.23 4.94
CA ASP A 68 -18.60 -12.75 6.32
C ASP A 68 -17.46 -11.80 6.69
N PHE A 69 -16.23 -12.08 6.24
CA PHE A 69 -15.09 -11.17 6.41
C PHE A 69 -15.33 -9.81 5.73
N LEU A 70 -15.89 -9.79 4.51
CA LEU A 70 -16.15 -8.54 3.79
C LEU A 70 -17.24 -7.71 4.48
N LYS A 71 -18.27 -8.34 5.07
CA LYS A 71 -19.30 -7.64 5.85
C LYS A 71 -18.72 -6.97 7.10
N ASP A 72 -17.78 -7.63 7.78
CA ASP A 72 -17.13 -7.06 8.96
C ASP A 72 -16.33 -5.80 8.59
N ILE A 73 -15.67 -5.78 7.44
CA ILE A 73 -14.94 -4.60 6.94
C ILE A 73 -15.89 -3.46 6.58
N ASP A 74 -16.98 -3.76 5.86
CA ASP A 74 -17.96 -2.74 5.44
C ASP A 74 -18.67 -2.12 6.66
N GLY A 75 -18.73 -2.81 7.80
CA GLY A 75 -19.29 -2.30 9.05
C GLY A 75 -18.34 -1.43 9.88
N GLU A 76 -17.03 -1.44 9.58
CA GLU A 76 -16.00 -0.63 10.27
C GLU A 76 -15.63 0.66 9.52
N LEU A 77 -16.16 0.87 8.31
CA LEU A 77 -15.99 2.08 7.49
C LEU A 77 -17.12 3.10 7.71
#